data_AF-A0AAE1GWZ0-F1
#
_entry.id   AF-A0AAE1GWZ0-F1
#
_cell.length_a   1.000
_cell.length_b   1.000
_cell.length_c   1.000
_cell.angle_alpha   90.00
_cell.angle_beta   90.00
_cell.angle_gamma   90.00
#
_symmetry.space_group_name_H-M   'P 1'
#
loop_
_entity.id
_entity.type
_entity.pdbx_description
1 polymer ?
#
loop_
_entity_poly.entity_id
_entity_poly.type
_entity_poly.pdbx_seq_one_letter_code
_entity_poly.pdbx_strand_id
1 'polypeptide(L)' 'MSGLVPAAGFLKTGAKSSAQGNFGLMDLVAALHWLRENLPAFGGDPQRVTLVGHGTGAALANIVAVSPVAKAV' A
#
# COMPACT_ATOMS: atom_id res chain seq x y z
N MET A 1 -15.82 -11.65 -12.82
CA MET A 1 -15.86 -11.67 -11.34
C MET A 1 -15.13 -10.43 -10.84
N SER A 2 -15.84 -9.33 -10.50
CA SER A 2 -15.18 -8.18 -9.88
C SER A 2 -14.90 -8.53 -8.41
N GLY A 3 -13.62 -8.71 -8.08
CA GLY A 3 -13.18 -8.82 -6.69
C GLY A 3 -13.45 -7.49 -6.00
N LEU A 4 -14.54 -7.43 -5.25
CA LEU A 4 -14.98 -6.24 -4.55
C LEU A 4 -14.00 -6.00 -3.39
N VAL A 5 -13.20 -4.94 -3.48
CA VAL A 5 -12.29 -4.56 -2.40
C VAL A 5 -13.14 -4.15 -1.19
N PRO A 6 -12.89 -4.69 0.02
CA PRO A 6 -13.74 -4.42 1.17
C PRO A 6 -13.81 -2.92 1.49
N ALA A 7 -15.02 -2.41 1.72
CA ALA A 7 -15.24 -1.00 2.06
C ALA A 7 -14.42 -0.57 3.29
N ALA A 8 -14.19 -1.48 4.24
CA ALA A 8 -13.38 -1.22 5.44
C ALA A 8 -11.98 -0.64 5.14
N GLY A 9 -11.35 -1.02 4.03
CA GLY A 9 -10.02 -0.51 3.65
C GLY A 9 -10.04 0.91 3.09
N PHE A 10 -11.20 1.42 2.66
CA PHE A 10 -11.28 2.69 1.90
C PHE A 10 -12.34 3.65 2.45
N LEU A 11 -13.10 3.23 3.46
CA LEU A 11 -14.20 4.01 4.02
C LEU A 11 -13.69 5.24 4.78
N LYS A 12 -14.22 6.40 4.42
CA LYS A 12 -14.06 7.65 5.16
C LYS A 12 -15.43 8.13 5.64
N THR A 13 -15.63 8.22 6.95
CA THR A 13 -16.96 8.51 7.54
C THR A 13 -17.18 9.96 7.96
N GLY A 14 -16.22 10.87 7.68
CA GLY A 14 -16.38 12.32 7.88
C GLY A 14 -15.07 13.02 8.26
N ALA A 15 -15.06 14.36 8.24
CA ALA A 15 -13.85 15.16 8.49
C ALA A 15 -13.32 15.08 9.95
N LYS A 16 -14.20 14.76 10.92
CA LYS A 16 -13.85 14.59 12.35
C LYS A 16 -13.82 13.12 12.79
N SER A 17 -13.91 12.20 11.84
CA SER A 17 -13.92 10.77 12.15
C SER A 17 -12.50 10.22 12.31
N SER A 18 -12.33 9.25 13.21
CA SER A 18 -11.11 8.44 13.31
C SER A 18 -10.86 7.58 12.07
N ALA A 19 -11.91 7.28 11.29
CA ALA A 19 -11.79 6.64 10.00
C ALA A 19 -11.32 7.65 8.94
N GLN A 20 -10.00 7.89 8.89
CA GLN A 20 -9.37 8.78 7.91
C GLN A 20 -9.50 8.26 6.46
N GLY A 21 -9.84 6.98 6.28
CA GLY A 21 -9.93 6.31 4.98
C GLY A 21 -8.58 5.82 4.50
N ASN A 22 -8.55 5.16 3.33
CA ASN A 22 -7.33 4.65 2.68
C ASN A 22 -6.48 3.68 3.51
N PHE A 23 -7.03 3.04 4.54
CA PHE A 23 -6.32 2.03 5.33
C PHE A 23 -5.73 0.91 4.47
N GLY A 24 -6.42 0.48 3.40
CA GLY A 24 -5.88 -0.49 2.46
C GLY A 24 -4.64 0.00 1.69
N LEU A 25 -4.48 1.31 1.48
CA LEU A 25 -3.23 1.88 0.96
C LEU A 25 -2.16 1.95 2.04
N MET A 26 -2.53 2.24 3.29
CA MET A 26 -1.60 2.24 4.42
C MET A 26 -1.06 0.83 4.71
N ASP A 27 -1.87 -0.20 4.52
CA ASP A 27 -1.44 -1.60 4.61
C ASP A 27 -0.36 -1.93 3.57
N LEU A 28 -0.51 -1.44 2.33
CA LEU A 28 0.51 -1.60 1.29
C LEU A 28 1.81 -0.86 1.65
N VAL A 29 1.72 0.34 2.22
CA VAL A 29 2.89 1.09 2.70
C VAL A 29 3.58 0.36 3.84
N ALA A 30 2.82 -0.19 4.80
CA ALA A 30 3.37 -0.98 5.90
C ALA A 30 4.06 -2.26 5.41
N ALA A 31 3.50 -2.91 4.38
CA ALA A 31 4.14 -4.06 3.74
C ALA A 31 5.47 -3.69 3.08
N LEU A 32 5.55 -2.55 2.39
CA LEU A 32 6.83 -2.06 1.83
C LEU A 32 7.86 -1.76 2.93
N HIS A 33 7.41 -1.21 4.07
CA HIS A 33 8.30 -0.93 5.19
C HIS A 33 8.87 -2.21 5.78
N TRP A 34 8.01 -3.20 5.99
CA TRP A 34 8.44 -4.52 6.44
C TRP A 34 9.43 -5.15 5.44
N LEU A 35 9.15 -5.05 4.13
CA LEU A 35 10.07 -5.55 3.11
C LEU A 35 11.44 -4.88 3.20
N ARG A 36 11.50 -3.56 3.38
CA ARG A 36 12.78 -2.84 3.51
C ARG A 36 13.61 -3.32 4.69
N GLU A 37 12.97 -3.58 5.83
CA GLU A 37 13.63 -4.04 7.06
C GLU A 37 14.06 -5.51 6.99
N ASN A 38 13.32 -6.34 6.27
CA ASN A 38 13.46 -7.79 6.35
C ASN A 38 14.08 -8.43 5.10
N LEU A 39 14.08 -7.76 3.93
CA LEU A 39 14.66 -8.30 2.69
C LEU A 39 16.10 -8.82 2.83
N PRO A 40 17.02 -8.16 3.60
CA PRO A 40 18.39 -8.63 3.70
C PRO A 40 18.50 -10.03 4.30
N ALA A 41 17.58 -10.40 5.20
CA ALA A 41 17.53 -11.74 5.79
C ALA A 41 17.18 -12.84 4.78
N PHE A 42 16.53 -12.48 3.67
CA PHE A 42 16.17 -13.38 2.58
C PHE A 42 17.16 -13.31 1.40
N GLY A 43 18.26 -12.56 1.52
CA GLY A 43 19.23 -12.34 0.45
C GLY A 43 18.75 -11.39 -0.65
N GLY A 44 17.68 -10.62 -0.41
CA GLY A 44 17.19 -9.59 -1.30
C GLY A 44 17.87 -8.23 -1.07
N ASP A 45 17.74 -7.34 -2.04
CA ASP A 45 18.20 -5.94 -1.95
C ASP A 45 17.00 -5.01 -1.67
N PRO A 46 16.92 -4.40 -0.46
CA PRO A 46 15.87 -3.44 -0.11
C PRO A 46 15.77 -2.23 -1.03
N GLN A 47 16.85 -1.86 -1.72
CA GLN A 47 16.85 -0.73 -2.66
C GLN A 47 16.32 -1.11 -4.05
N ARG A 48 16.03 -2.39 -4.29
CA ARG A 48 15.62 -2.92 -5.60
C ARG A 48 14.30 -3.67 -5.50
N VAL A 49 13.27 -2.99 -5.00
CA VAL A 49 11.91 -3.51 -4.94
C VAL A 49 11.08 -2.99 -6.13
N THR A 50 10.47 -3.91 -6.88
CA THR A 50 9.55 -3.57 -7.98
C THR A 50 8.12 -3.94 -7.58
N LEU A 51 7.24 -2.94 -7.49
CA LEU A 51 5.82 -3.15 -7.23
C LEU A 51 5.06 -3.37 -8.55
N VAL A 52 4.32 -4.47 -8.64
CA VAL A 52 3.49 -4.83 -9.81
C VAL A 52 2.07 -5.15 -9.39
N GLY A 53 1.09 -4.86 -10.25
CA GLY A 53 -0.32 -5.14 -9.99
C GLY A 53 -1.13 -5.28 -11.27
N HIS A 54 -2.31 -5.90 -11.17
CA HIS A 54 -3.27 -6.08 -12.28
C HIS A 54 -4.66 -5.60 -11.87
N GLY A 55 -5.42 -5.02 -12.80
CA GLY A 55 -6.75 -4.46 -12.53
C GLY A 55 -6.71 -3.39 -11.44
N THR A 56 -7.54 -3.54 -10.40
CA THR A 56 -7.52 -2.66 -9.22
C THR A 56 -6.15 -2.64 -8.53
N GLY A 57 -5.39 -3.75 -8.57
CA GLY A 57 -4.03 -3.80 -8.05
C GLY A 57 -3.05 -2.89 -8.80
N ALA A 58 -3.23 -2.71 -10.12
CA ALA A 58 -2.41 -1.78 -10.90
C ALA A 58 -2.67 -0.32 -10.49
N ALA A 59 -3.94 0.01 -10.24
CA ALA A 59 -4.33 1.33 -9.75
C ALA A 59 -3.74 1.59 -8.35
N LEU A 60 -3.81 0.61 -7.44
CA LEU A 60 -3.21 0.72 -6.10
C LEU A 60 -1.68 0.87 -6.18
N ALA A 61 -1.01 0.08 -7.04
CA ALA A 61 0.43 0.20 -7.25
C ALA A 61 0.83 1.60 -7.74
N ASN A 62 0.08 2.16 -8.68
CA ASN A 62 0.30 3.52 -9.16
C ASN A 62 0.08 4.57 -8.05
N ILE A 63 -1.00 4.45 -7.26
CA ILE A 63 -1.29 5.37 -6.15
C ILE A 63 -0.16 5.33 -5.10
N VAL A 64 0.30 4.13 -4.74
CA VAL A 64 1.41 3.95 -3.81
C VAL A 64 2.69 4.55 -4.39
N ALA A 65 3.02 4.30 -5.67
CA ALA A 65 4.24 4.82 -6.30
C ALA A 65 4.33 6.36 -6.33
N VAL A 66 3.20 7.07 -6.45
CA VAL A 66 3.17 8.54 -6.43
C VAL A 66 3.03 9.14 -5.03
N SER A 67 2.68 8.34 -4.03
CA SER A 67 2.45 8.80 -2.66
C SER A 67 3.77 9.27 -1.99
N PRO A 68 3.81 10.49 -1.41
CA PRO A 68 4.97 10.93 -0.63
C PRO A 68 5.27 10.03 0.56
N VAL A 69 4.23 9.45 1.18
CA VAL A 69 4.37 8.55 2.33
C VAL A 69 5.09 7.27 1.92
N ALA A 70 4.76 6.71 0.76
CA ALA A 70 5.40 5.48 0.27
C ALA A 70 6.82 5.72 -0.23
N LYS A 71 7.14 6.91 -0.76
CA LYS A 71 8.51 7.29 -1.16
C LYS A 71 9.46 7.46 0.02
N ALA A 72 8.93 7.71 1.22
CA ALA A 72 9.72 7.81 2.44
C ALA A 72 10.04 6.44 3.07
N VAL A 73 9.34 5.39 2.61
CA VAL A 73 9.63 3.99 2.93
C VAL A 73 10.81 3.52 2.11
#